data_AF-A0A518AJ98-F1
#
_entry.id   AF-A0A518AJ98-F1
#
_cell.length_a   1.000
_cell.length_b   1.000
_cell.length_c   1.000
_cell.angle_alpha   90.00
_cell.angle_beta   90.00
_cell.angle_gamma   90.00
#
_symmetry.space_group_name_H-M   'P 1'
#
loop_
_entity.id
_entity.type
_entity.pdbx_description
1 polymer ?
#
loop_
_entity_poly.entity_id
_entity_poly.type
_entity_poly.pdbx_seq_one_letter_code
_entity_poly.pdbx_strand_id
1 'polypeptide(L)' 'MQTLLKPISYLALIATILPALLYMGGVMPLNAVQLTALIGTVAWFVATPLWMGRNIKVDADQVKI' A
#
# COMPACT_ATOMS: atom_id res chain seq x y z
N MET A 1 -4.98 2.20 16.75
CA MET A 1 -4.15 1.44 15.80
C MET A 1 -3.99 2.13 14.45
N GLN A 2 -5.01 2.80 13.91
CA GLN A 2 -4.97 3.45 12.58
C GLN A 2 -3.86 4.49 12.38
N THR A 3 -3.41 5.16 13.44
CA THR A 3 -2.41 6.24 13.38
C THR A 3 -1.01 5.76 12.96
N LEU A 4 -0.65 4.50 13.24
CA LEU A 4 0.64 3.92 12.85
C LEU A 4 0.55 3.13 11.55
N LEU A 5 -0.57 2.44 11.28
CA LEU A 5 -0.72 1.63 10.07
C LEU A 5 -0.90 2.48 8.79
N LYS A 6 -1.52 3.66 8.90
CA LYS A 6 -1.62 4.63 7.77
C LYS A 6 -0.25 5.07 7.24
N PRO A 7 0.65 5.65 8.06
CA PRO A 7 1.96 6.09 7.56
C PRO A 7 2.80 4.91 7.05
N ILE A 8 2.73 3.74 7.69
CA ILE A 8 3.42 2.53 7.20
C ILE A 8 2.91 2.13 5.81
N SER A 9 1.59 2.18 5.59
CA SER A 9 1.01 1.91 4.27
C SER A 9 1.45 2.93 3.22
N TYR A 10 1.55 4.22 3.56
CA TYR A 10 2.07 5.22 2.61
C TYR A 10 3.56 5.02 2.31
N LEU A 11 4.37 4.67 3.31
CA LEU A 11 5.79 4.36 3.09
C LEU A 11 5.96 3.12 2.22
N ALA A 12 5.15 2.07 2.44
CA ALA A 12 5.15 0.88 1.60
C ALA A 12 4.75 1.20 0.15
N LEU A 13 3.79 2.12 -0.05
CA LEU A 13 3.41 2.59 -1.39
C LEU A 13 4.53 3.40 -2.06
N ILE A 14 5.22 4.24 -1.30
CA ILE A 14 6.39 4.97 -1.83
C ILE A 14 7.49 3.96 -2.23
N ALA A 15 7.69 2.91 -1.43
CA ALA A 15 8.66 1.86 -1.72
C ALA A 15 8.34 1.05 -2.99
N THR A 16 7.10 1.07 -3.52
CA THR A 16 6.78 0.46 -4.83
C THR A 16 7.01 1.40 -6.00
N ILE A 17 6.83 2.70 -5.82
CA ILE A 17 6.90 3.70 -6.90
C ILE A 17 8.33 4.28 -7.03
N LEU A 18 8.98 4.57 -5.91
CA LEU A 18 10.29 5.23 -5.87
C LEU A 18 11.39 4.46 -6.62
N PRO A 19 11.50 3.12 -6.51
CA PRO A 19 12.52 2.37 -7.26
C PRO A 19 12.36 2.52 -8.77
N ALA A 20 11.13 2.61 -9.28
CA ALA A 20 10.87 2.82 -10.70
C ALA A 20 11.36 4.20 -11.17
N LEU A 21 11.15 5.25 -10.35
CA LEU A 21 11.68 6.58 -10.64
C LEU A 21 13.21 6.61 -10.63
N LEU A 22 13.83 5.91 -9.67
CA LEU A 22 15.29 5.79 -9.59
C LEU A 22 15.89 5.00 -10.75
N TYR A 23 15.18 3.99 -11.26
CA TYR A 23 15.56 3.27 -12.47
C TYR A 23 15.56 4.17 -13.70
N MET A 24 14.51 4.99 -13.86
CA MET A 24 14.42 5.93 -14.98
C MET A 24 15.55 6.98 -14.97
N GLY A 25 16.00 7.37 -13.77
CA GLY A 25 17.16 8.24 -13.59
C GLY A 25 18.52 7.55 -13.76
N GLY A 26 18.57 6.23 -14.03
CA GLY A 26 19.81 5.46 -14.15
C GLY A 26 20.55 5.23 -12.82
N VAL A 27 19.89 5.48 -11.68
CA VAL A 27 20.51 5.41 -10.34
C VAL A 27 20.47 4.01 -9.75
N MET A 28 19.52 3.18 -10.20
CA MET A 28 19.31 1.83 -9.67
C MET A 28 19.24 0.80 -10.80
N PRO A 29 19.86 -0.38 -10.67
CA PRO A 29 19.74 -1.46 -11.65
C PRO A 29 18.37 -2.14 -11.58
N LEU A 30 17.89 -2.66 -12.72
CA LEU A 30 16.54 -3.25 -12.84
C LEU A 30 16.27 -4.38 -11.84
N ASN A 31 17.27 -5.20 -11.52
CA ASN A 31 17.11 -6.30 -10.57
C ASN A 31 16.78 -5.80 -9.14
N ALA A 32 17.42 -4.72 -8.72
CA ALA A 32 17.20 -4.12 -7.41
C ALA A 32 15.81 -3.47 -7.34
N VAL A 33 15.35 -2.86 -8.44
CA VAL A 33 14.01 -2.27 -8.59
C VAL A 33 12.93 -3.33 -8.44
N GLN A 34 13.08 -4.47 -9.13
CA GLN A 34 12.12 -5.58 -9.07
C GLN A 34 11.99 -6.12 -7.64
N LEU A 35 13.12 -6.35 -6.95
CA LEU A 35 13.12 -6.88 -5.59
C LEU A 35 12.52 -5.88 -4.59
N THR A 36 12.91 -4.60 -4.65
CA THR A 36 12.39 -3.56 -3.76
C THR A 36 10.91 -3.30 -3.98
N ALA A 37 10.45 -3.21 -5.23
CA ALA A 37 9.04 -3.04 -5.54
C ALA A 37 8.20 -4.25 -5.10
N LEU A 38 8.72 -5.48 -5.23
CA LEU A 38 8.05 -6.68 -4.74
C LEU A 38 7.87 -6.65 -3.22
N ILE A 39 8.93 -6.33 -2.47
CA ILE A 39 8.88 -6.23 -1.01
C ILE A 39 7.91 -5.11 -0.59
N GLY A 40 7.98 -3.94 -1.24
CA GLY A 40 7.06 -2.84 -1.00
C GLY A 40 5.60 -3.23 -1.24
N THR A 41 5.33 -4.01 -2.29
CA THR A 41 3.99 -4.48 -2.64
C THR A 41 3.45 -5.44 -1.58
N VAL A 42 4.25 -6.42 -1.16
CA VAL A 42 3.86 -7.37 -0.10
C VAL A 42 3.60 -6.62 1.21
N ALA A 43 4.49 -5.70 1.60
CA ALA A 43 4.33 -4.88 2.80
C ALA A 43 3.07 -4.03 2.74
N TRP A 44 2.77 -3.42 1.59
CA TRP A 44 1.56 -2.63 1.37
C TRP A 44 0.31 -3.50 1.47
N PHE A 45 0.29 -4.66 0.81
CA PHE A 45 -0.84 -5.60 0.87
C PHE A 45 -1.15 -6.10 2.27
N VAL A 46 -0.16 -6.23 3.15
CA VAL A 46 -0.38 -6.59 4.55
C VAL A 46 -0.84 -5.37 5.36
N ALA A 47 -0.22 -4.21 5.16
CA ALA A 47 -0.48 -3.02 5.98
C ALA A 47 -1.81 -2.33 5.64
N THR A 48 -2.15 -2.17 4.36
CA THR A 48 -3.31 -1.41 3.88
C THR A 48 -4.66 -1.95 4.33
N PRO A 49 -5.00 -3.25 4.19
CA PRO A 49 -6.33 -3.75 4.54
C PRO A 49 -6.60 -3.67 6.05
N LEU A 50 -5.57 -3.72 6.89
CA LEU A 50 -5.68 -3.67 8.35
C LEU A 50 -6.24 -2.35 8.89
N TRP A 51 -6.20 -1.27 8.10
CA TRP A 51 -6.79 0.01 8.47
C TRP A 51 -7.82 0.54 7.47
N MET A 52 -7.72 0.16 6.19
CA MET A 52 -8.66 0.56 5.14
C MET A 52 -9.97 -0.23 5.18
N GLY A 53 -10.09 -1.24 6.05
CA GLY A 53 -11.30 -2.04 6.26
C GLY A 53 -12.55 -1.18 6.40
N ARG A 54 -13.52 -1.39 5.50
CA ARG A 54 -14.81 -0.70 5.47
C ARG A 54 -15.53 -0.90 6.81
N ASN A 55 -15.83 0.18 7.51
CA ASN A 55 -16.97 0.17 8.40
C ASN A 55 -18.21 0.04 7.51
N ILE A 56 -18.86 -1.13 7.50
CA ILE A 56 -20.21 -1.26 6.94
C ILE A 56 -21.09 -0.40 7.84
N LYS A 57 -21.20 0.89 7.51
CA LYS A 57 -22.22 1.76 8.10
C LYS A 57 -23.54 1.23 7.59
N VAL A 58 -24.23 0.46 8.44
CA VAL A 58 -25.68 0.44 8.68
C VAL A 58 -26.52 1.14 7.60
N ASP A 59 -26.46 0.67 6.35
CA ASP A 59 -27.43 1.00 5.29
C ASP A 59 -28.28 -0.24 4.95
N ALA A 60 -27.93 -1.40 5.52
CA ALA A 60 -28.71 -2.63 5.42
C ALA A 60 -30.03 -2.59 6.21
N ASP A 61 -30.23 -1.58 7.07
CA ASP A 61 -31.42 -1.44 7.94
C ASP A 61 -32.53 -0.57 7.30
N GLN A 62 -32.26 0.03 6.12
CA GLN A 62 -33.22 0.87 5.38
C GLN A 62 -33.85 0.18 4.18
N VAL A 63 -33.45 -1.06 3.85
CA VAL A 63 -34.10 -1.83 2.77
C VAL A 63 -35.24 -2.63 3.38
N LYS A 64 -36.39 -1.96 3.58
CA LYS A 64 -37.68 -2.65 3.73
C LYS A 64 -38.01 -3.31 2.41
N ILE A 65 -37.95 -4.65 2.37
CA ILE A 65 -38.54 -5.48 1.31
C ILE A 65 -39.98 -5.79 1.70
#